data_AF-A0A1I7K056-F1
#
_entry.id   AF-A0A1I7K056-F1
#
_cell.length_a   1.000
_cell.length_b   1.000
_cell.length_c   1.000
_cell.angle_alpha   90.00
_cell.angle_beta   90.00
_cell.angle_gamma   90.00
#
_symmetry.space_group_name_H-M   'P 1'
#
loop_
_entity.id
_entity.type
_entity.pdbx_description
1 polymer ?
#
loop_
_entity_poly.entity_id
_entity_poly.type
_entity_poly.pdbx_seq_one_letter_code
_entity_poly.pdbx_strand_id
1 'polypeptide(L)'
;MLNNTIMIILILIVALGGLIYFVKKTTENSDDIEEKELITVESLMQKVNETFAATIKRSVNDMNLNSEQYKKKMANKEELKSAIHKCADGDSAARAFVKQYTQDVITDERIGKVSPTNIDSIIPFNDPDKLKPRYKFEILVMLWMEEGERGFSNNFTRFGLDKPKKTRYGDVYDVTKEDIARVYEEYIKERGGIDYAEKIDFLTQLVYEKRFGLGPVDLLHEIEVDEYQGGTSGIPSGRYDITLHNQTGDYPEGVSDYEKSLDEPRYSFEAVWIVFHGLNIHLSCTTFETQKELQRVTRNIYRYNAPTILTQKDPKIIATMKDGSRVAVMCPDFSDSFAFLCRKFDSTPSILPEKLLTLRKEEG
;
A
#
# COMPACT_ATOMS: atom_id res chain seq x y z
N MET A 1 3.60 -7.67 -77.51
CA MET A 1 4.03 -8.20 -76.20
C MET A 1 4.89 -7.20 -75.42
N LEU A 2 5.91 -6.57 -76.03
CA LEU A 2 6.82 -5.64 -75.35
C LEU A 2 6.15 -4.41 -74.67
N ASN A 3 5.13 -3.79 -75.31
CA ASN A 3 4.43 -2.63 -74.72
C ASN A 3 3.64 -2.97 -73.44
N ASN A 4 3.07 -4.17 -73.34
CA ASN A 4 2.32 -4.58 -72.14
C ASN A 4 3.28 -4.85 -70.97
N THR A 5 4.46 -5.41 -71.25
CA THR A 5 5.48 -5.64 -70.23
C THR A 5 6.02 -4.33 -69.65
N ILE A 6 6.22 -3.31 -70.49
CA ILE A 6 6.67 -1.98 -70.04
C ILE A 6 5.61 -1.30 -69.18
N MET A 7 4.33 -1.39 -69.55
CA MET A 7 3.23 -0.83 -68.75
C MET A 7 3.11 -1.48 -67.36
N ILE A 8 3.27 -2.80 -67.28
CA ILE A 8 3.22 -3.54 -66.00
C ILE A 8 4.36 -3.12 -65.08
N ILE A 9 5.57 -2.94 -65.61
CA ILE A 9 6.73 -2.48 -64.84
C ILE A 9 6.49 -1.07 -64.29
N LEU A 10 5.89 -0.18 -65.10
CA LEU A 10 5.62 1.21 -64.70
C LEU A 10 4.57 1.30 -63.59
N ILE A 11 3.53 0.45 -63.65
CA ILE A 11 2.52 0.33 -62.57
C ILE A 11 3.17 -0.20 -61.29
N LEU A 12 4.06 -1.18 -61.39
CA LEU A 12 4.77 -1.73 -60.23
C LEU A 12 5.68 -0.68 -59.57
N ILE A 13 6.36 0.16 -60.36
CA ILE A 13 7.20 1.24 -59.82
C ILE A 13 6.35 2.29 -59.10
N VAL A 14 5.20 2.67 -59.65
CA VAL A 14 4.27 3.61 -59.01
C VAL A 14 3.67 3.01 -57.73
N ALA A 15 3.31 1.73 -57.75
CA ALA A 15 2.80 1.02 -56.58
C ALA A 15 3.87 0.91 -55.48
N LEU A 16 5.12 0.60 -55.84
CA LEU A 16 6.25 0.51 -54.91
C LEU A 16 6.59 1.90 -54.34
N GLY A 17 6.59 2.93 -55.18
CA GLY A 17 6.79 4.31 -54.74
C GLY A 17 5.67 4.80 -53.81
N GLY A 18 4.42 4.44 -54.09
CA GLY A 18 3.28 4.70 -53.22
C GLY A 18 3.37 3.97 -51.89
N LEU A 19 3.81 2.71 -51.89
CA LEU A 19 4.05 1.91 -50.69
C LEU A 19 5.17 2.52 -49.83
N ILE A 20 6.29 2.89 -50.45
CA ILE A 20 7.42 3.54 -49.75
C ILE A 20 6.98 4.89 -49.18
N TYR A 21 6.21 5.69 -49.93
CA TYR A 21 5.66 6.95 -49.43
C TYR A 21 4.68 6.73 -48.27
N PHE A 22 3.82 5.72 -48.35
CA PHE A 22 2.85 5.40 -47.29
C PHE A 22 3.55 4.90 -46.02
N VAL A 23 4.55 4.01 -46.15
CA VAL A 23 5.37 3.55 -45.03
C VAL A 23 6.11 4.73 -44.42
N LYS A 24 6.80 5.54 -45.23
CA LYS A 24 7.56 6.69 -44.74
C LYS A 24 6.68 7.74 -44.08
N LYS A 25 5.45 7.98 -44.59
CA LYS A 25 4.45 8.84 -43.95
C LYS A 25 3.90 8.25 -42.65
N THR A 26 3.80 6.93 -42.55
CA THR A 26 3.42 6.24 -41.31
C THR A 26 4.54 6.30 -40.27
N THR A 27 5.81 6.29 -40.70
CA THR A 27 7.00 6.44 -39.84
C THR A 27 7.24 7.90 -39.45
N GLU A 28 7.08 8.87 -40.36
CA GLU A 28 7.18 10.31 -40.04
C GLU A 28 6.02 10.76 -39.14
N ASN A 29 4.82 10.19 -39.28
CA ASN A 29 3.72 10.41 -38.34
C ASN A 29 3.89 9.65 -37.01
N SER A 30 4.79 8.67 -36.90
CA SER A 30 5.08 7.99 -35.63
C SER A 30 6.14 8.72 -34.79
N ASP A 31 6.94 9.59 -35.42
CA ASP A 31 7.97 10.37 -34.73
C ASP A 31 7.43 11.65 -34.07
N ASP A 32 6.19 12.05 -34.40
CA ASP A 32 5.47 13.22 -33.84
C ASP A 32 4.24 12.84 -32.99
N ILE A 33 4.03 11.55 -32.68
CA ILE A 33 3.17 11.19 -31.56
C ILE A 33 4.05 11.35 -30.33
N GLU A 34 3.91 12.47 -29.61
CA GLU A 34 4.31 12.52 -28.19
C GLU A 34 3.76 11.24 -27.57
N GLU A 35 4.64 10.27 -27.30
CA GLU A 35 4.28 9.05 -26.60
C GLU A 35 3.76 9.53 -25.24
N LYS A 36 2.43 9.62 -25.15
CA LYS A 36 1.74 10.17 -23.99
C LYS A 36 1.99 9.18 -22.87
N GLU A 37 3.08 9.39 -22.15
CA GLU A 37 3.57 8.53 -21.08
C GLU A 37 2.38 8.10 -20.23
N LEU A 38 2.06 6.80 -20.28
CA LEU A 38 0.91 6.27 -19.57
C LEU A 38 1.14 6.47 -18.08
N ILE A 39 0.27 7.24 -17.43
CA ILE A 39 0.36 7.51 -16.01
C ILE A 39 -0.08 6.24 -15.27
N THR A 40 0.88 5.56 -14.63
CA THR A 40 0.66 4.41 -13.74
C THR A 40 1.14 4.73 -12.33
N VAL A 41 0.76 3.91 -11.34
CA VAL A 41 1.26 4.02 -9.96
C VAL A 41 2.79 3.96 -9.93
N GLU A 42 3.40 3.05 -10.71
CA GLU A 42 4.84 2.89 -10.81
C GLU A 42 5.52 4.16 -11.38
N SER A 43 4.93 4.76 -12.42
CA SER A 43 5.45 6.00 -13.01
C SER A 43 5.39 7.17 -12.02
N LEU A 44 4.31 7.26 -11.23
CA LEU A 44 4.16 8.27 -10.19
C LEU A 44 5.16 8.06 -9.06
N MET A 45 5.38 6.81 -8.64
CA MET A 45 6.41 6.47 -7.66
C MET A 45 7.79 6.91 -8.14
N GLN A 46 8.12 6.69 -9.42
CA GLN A 46 9.39 7.15 -9.99
C GLN A 46 9.51 8.68 -9.95
N LYS A 47 8.50 9.40 -10.44
CA LYS A 47 8.47 10.87 -10.46
C LYS A 47 8.58 11.49 -9.07
N VAL A 48 7.88 10.91 -8.09
CA VAL A 48 8.00 11.29 -6.68
C VAL A 48 9.42 11.05 -6.19
N ASN A 49 9.99 9.86 -6.41
CA ASN A 49 11.37 9.55 -5.99
C ASN A 49 12.41 10.51 -6.58
N GLU A 50 12.31 10.79 -7.87
CA GLU A 50 13.20 11.70 -8.58
C GLU A 50 13.05 13.12 -8.06
N THR A 51 11.82 13.59 -7.80
CA THR A 51 11.57 14.93 -7.28
C THR A 51 12.12 15.10 -5.87
N PHE A 52 11.89 14.14 -4.98
CA PHE A 52 12.48 14.11 -3.64
C PHE A 52 14.01 14.12 -3.71
N ALA A 53 14.60 13.27 -4.55
CA ALA A 53 16.05 13.19 -4.71
C ALA A 53 16.63 14.50 -5.29
N ALA A 54 15.98 15.10 -6.27
CA ALA A 54 16.38 16.36 -6.87
C ALA A 54 16.35 17.50 -5.85
N THR A 55 15.27 17.61 -5.06
CA THR A 55 15.14 18.63 -4.02
C THR A 55 16.23 18.50 -2.95
N ILE A 56 16.57 17.27 -2.54
CA ILE A 56 17.63 17.03 -1.54
C ILE A 56 19.03 17.24 -2.11
N LYS A 57 19.29 16.85 -3.36
CA LYS A 57 20.63 16.96 -3.96
C LYS A 57 20.94 18.37 -4.45
N ARG A 58 19.93 19.16 -4.83
CA ARG A 58 20.11 20.49 -5.40
C ARG A 58 20.83 21.41 -4.43
N SER A 59 21.92 22.01 -4.90
CA SER A 59 22.65 23.07 -4.20
C SER A 59 21.81 24.35 -4.21
N VAL A 60 21.51 24.89 -3.03
CA VAL A 60 20.80 26.17 -2.91
C VAL A 60 21.74 27.34 -3.17
N ASN A 61 23.06 27.14 -3.01
CA ASN A 61 24.09 28.14 -3.23
C ASN A 61 24.21 28.58 -4.70
N ASP A 62 23.86 27.67 -5.64
CA ASP A 62 23.94 27.94 -7.07
C ASP A 62 22.67 28.60 -7.63
N MET A 63 21.74 28.99 -6.75
CA MET A 63 20.52 29.71 -7.12
C MET A 63 20.70 31.22 -6.92
N ASN A 64 20.28 32.02 -7.91
CA ASN A 64 20.27 33.48 -7.81
C ASN A 64 19.11 33.96 -6.92
N LEU A 65 19.23 33.76 -5.61
CA LEU A 65 18.21 34.06 -4.59
C LEU A 65 18.65 35.22 -3.69
N ASN A 66 17.67 35.97 -3.18
CA ASN A 66 17.94 36.90 -2.08
C ASN A 66 18.12 36.14 -0.74
N SER A 67 18.61 36.84 0.30
CA SER A 67 18.91 36.24 1.61
C SER A 67 17.69 35.54 2.27
N GLU A 68 16.49 36.10 2.13
CA GLU A 68 15.28 35.55 2.71
C GLU A 68 14.83 34.27 1.99
N GLN A 69 14.81 34.32 0.66
CA GLN A 69 14.51 33.16 -0.20
C GLN A 69 15.53 32.03 0.00
N TYR A 70 16.81 32.37 0.15
CA TYR A 70 17.86 31.41 0.45
C TYR A 70 17.59 30.69 1.78
N LYS A 71 17.34 31.45 2.85
CA LYS A 71 17.04 30.88 4.18
C LYS A 71 15.81 29.98 4.14
N LYS A 72 14.74 30.42 3.47
CA LYS A 72 13.50 29.64 3.32
C LYS A 72 13.75 28.34 2.55
N LYS A 73 14.48 28.38 1.43
CA LYS A 73 14.80 27.16 0.65
C LYS A 73 15.69 26.20 1.43
N MET A 74 16.67 26.70 2.16
CA MET A 74 17.51 25.85 3.02
C MET A 74 16.70 25.21 4.15
N ALA A 75 15.85 25.97 4.83
CA ALA A 75 14.99 25.46 5.89
C ALA A 75 14.05 24.35 5.38
N ASN A 76 13.34 24.59 4.27
CA ASN A 76 12.45 23.60 3.67
C ASN A 76 13.19 22.32 3.26
N LYS A 77 14.42 22.44 2.77
CA LYS A 77 15.25 21.30 2.38
C LYS A 77 15.65 20.45 3.58
N GLU A 78 16.09 21.09 4.67
CA GLU A 78 16.45 20.38 5.90
C GLU A 78 15.22 19.75 6.58
N GLU A 79 14.08 20.45 6.56
CA GLU A 79 12.81 19.92 7.03
C GLU A 79 12.39 18.67 6.25
N LEU A 80 12.42 18.72 4.91
CA LEU A 80 12.12 17.57 4.06
C LEU A 80 13.05 16.39 4.34
N LYS A 81 14.35 16.63 4.47
CA LYS A 81 15.33 15.58 4.80
C LYS A 81 15.06 14.95 6.16
N SER A 82 14.75 15.77 7.18
CA SER A 82 14.38 15.29 8.51
C SER A 82 13.08 14.50 8.48
N ALA A 83 12.06 14.99 7.77
CA ALA A 83 10.75 14.36 7.69
C ALA A 83 10.82 12.97 7.05
N ILE A 84 11.59 12.80 5.96
CA ILE A 84 11.81 11.50 5.31
C ILE A 84 12.40 10.48 6.27
N HIS A 85 13.29 10.88 7.18
CA HIS A 85 13.89 9.95 8.13
C HIS A 85 12.90 9.50 9.22
N LYS A 86 11.98 10.39 9.62
CA LYS A 86 11.08 10.20 10.77
C LYS A 86 9.68 9.71 10.40
N CYS A 87 9.28 9.82 9.14
CA CYS A 87 7.90 9.58 8.71
C CYS A 87 7.39 8.13 8.97
N ALA A 88 8.29 7.15 9.06
CA ALA A 88 7.96 5.76 9.40
C ALA A 88 8.10 5.42 10.91
N ASP A 89 8.54 6.38 11.73
CA ASP A 89 8.91 6.19 13.14
C ASP A 89 7.75 6.49 14.12
N GLY A 90 6.53 6.69 13.62
CA GLY A 90 5.38 7.15 14.42
C GLY A 90 5.35 8.68 14.61
N ASP A 91 6.07 9.42 13.78
CA ASP A 91 6.04 10.89 13.78
C ASP A 91 4.93 11.41 12.85
N SER A 92 3.73 11.63 13.40
CA SER A 92 2.54 12.05 12.64
C SER A 92 2.77 13.34 11.84
N ALA A 93 3.50 14.31 12.39
CA ALA A 93 3.83 15.55 11.70
C ALA A 93 4.77 15.32 10.50
N ALA A 94 5.80 14.49 10.68
CA ALA A 94 6.71 14.12 9.58
C ALA A 94 5.99 13.30 8.49
N ARG A 95 5.11 12.38 8.89
CA ARG A 95 4.25 11.61 7.98
C ARG A 95 3.36 12.53 7.15
N ALA A 96 2.63 13.43 7.80
CA ALA A 96 1.75 14.39 7.13
C ALA A 96 2.53 15.28 6.14
N PHE A 97 3.70 15.78 6.55
CA PHE A 97 4.56 16.58 5.68
C PHE A 97 5.00 15.83 4.42
N VAL A 98 5.45 14.58 4.56
CA VAL A 98 5.89 13.77 3.40
C VAL A 98 4.71 13.38 2.51
N LYS A 99 3.53 13.07 3.08
CA LYS A 99 2.31 12.81 2.31
C LYS A 99 1.88 14.04 1.51
N GLN A 100 1.84 15.22 2.15
CA GLN A 100 1.49 16.46 1.46
C GLN A 100 2.46 16.74 0.30
N TYR A 101 3.76 16.62 0.53
CA TYR A 101 4.75 16.81 -0.54
C TYR A 101 4.58 15.78 -1.67
N THR A 102 4.21 14.53 -1.34
CA THR A 102 3.91 13.50 -2.34
C THR A 102 2.69 13.87 -3.17
N GLN A 103 1.61 14.31 -2.53
CA GLN A 103 0.38 14.77 -3.19
C GLN A 103 0.63 15.97 -4.11
N ASP A 104 1.44 16.93 -3.67
CA ASP A 104 1.84 18.10 -4.47
C ASP A 104 2.53 17.64 -5.77
N VAL A 105 3.43 16.64 -5.69
CA VAL A 105 4.10 16.08 -6.88
C VAL A 105 3.14 15.32 -7.80
N ILE A 106 2.21 14.55 -7.23
CA ILE A 106 1.20 13.77 -7.97
C ILE A 106 0.25 14.70 -8.75
N THR A 107 -0.15 15.81 -8.14
CA THR A 107 -1.12 16.76 -8.71
C THR A 107 -0.48 17.86 -9.55
N ASP A 108 0.85 18.05 -9.48
CA ASP A 108 1.56 19.03 -10.29
C ASP A 108 1.36 18.80 -11.80
N GLU A 109 0.91 19.84 -12.50
CA GLU A 109 0.55 19.81 -13.94
C GLU A 109 1.74 19.52 -14.87
N ARG A 110 2.97 19.59 -14.39
CA ARG A 110 4.19 19.36 -15.17
C ARG A 110 4.80 18.00 -14.85
N ILE A 111 4.61 17.51 -13.63
CA ILE A 111 5.22 16.29 -13.14
C ILE A 111 4.22 15.13 -13.16
N GLY A 112 3.34 15.06 -12.16
CA GLY A 112 2.43 13.93 -11.96
C GLY A 112 1.22 13.95 -12.87
N LYS A 113 0.69 15.14 -13.19
CA LYS A 113 -0.44 15.37 -14.10
C LYS A 113 -1.71 14.59 -13.74
N VAL A 114 -1.89 14.19 -12.48
CA VAL A 114 -3.11 13.52 -12.05
C VAL A 114 -4.23 14.54 -11.89
N SER A 115 -5.39 14.24 -12.46
CA SER A 115 -6.54 15.11 -12.52
C SER A 115 -7.85 14.31 -12.36
N PRO A 116 -9.00 14.98 -12.15
CA PRO A 116 -10.29 14.29 -12.08
C PRO A 116 -10.64 13.47 -13.33
N THR A 117 -10.04 13.79 -14.48
CA THR A 117 -10.37 13.13 -15.75
C THR A 117 -9.52 11.90 -16.04
N ASN A 118 -8.40 11.70 -15.34
CA ASN A 118 -7.49 10.57 -15.60
C ASN A 118 -7.26 9.65 -14.41
N ILE A 119 -7.60 10.06 -13.18
CA ILE A 119 -7.34 9.27 -11.97
C ILE A 119 -7.93 7.85 -12.04
N ASP A 120 -9.11 7.72 -12.66
CA ASP A 120 -9.80 6.43 -12.82
C ASP A 120 -9.12 5.48 -13.83
N SER A 121 -8.23 6.00 -14.69
CA SER A 121 -7.38 5.18 -15.56
C SER A 121 -6.12 4.67 -14.85
N ILE A 122 -5.73 5.30 -13.74
CA ILE A 122 -4.58 4.90 -12.91
C ILE A 122 -5.04 3.83 -11.93
N ILE A 123 -6.17 4.07 -11.25
CA ILE A 123 -6.82 3.16 -10.32
C ILE A 123 -8.32 3.12 -10.67
N PRO A 124 -8.92 1.95 -10.91
CA PRO A 124 -10.29 1.86 -11.43
C PRO A 124 -11.35 2.07 -10.33
N PHE A 125 -11.43 3.26 -9.72
CA PHE A 125 -12.38 3.53 -8.63
C PHE A 125 -13.85 3.37 -9.04
N ASN A 126 -14.16 3.64 -10.31
CA ASN A 126 -15.52 3.50 -10.86
C ASN A 126 -15.84 2.07 -11.35
N ASP A 127 -14.89 1.12 -11.25
CA ASP A 127 -15.07 -0.28 -11.63
C ASP A 127 -14.57 -1.18 -10.48
N PRO A 128 -15.42 -1.39 -9.45
CA PRO A 128 -15.04 -2.14 -8.25
C PRO A 128 -14.56 -3.57 -8.53
N ASP A 129 -14.97 -4.19 -9.63
CA ASP A 129 -14.56 -5.55 -9.99
C ASP A 129 -13.08 -5.62 -10.40
N LYS A 130 -12.52 -4.50 -10.89
CA LYS A 130 -11.11 -4.38 -11.25
C LYS A 130 -10.23 -3.91 -10.10
N LEU A 131 -10.81 -3.46 -8.98
CA LEU A 131 -10.02 -3.07 -7.81
C LEU A 131 -9.48 -4.29 -7.07
N LYS A 132 -8.18 -4.23 -6.74
CA LYS A 132 -7.54 -5.24 -5.89
C LYS A 132 -8.24 -5.27 -4.52
N PRO A 133 -8.40 -6.46 -3.90
CA PRO A 133 -9.00 -6.57 -2.56
C PRO A 133 -8.31 -5.67 -1.51
N ARG A 134 -6.99 -5.59 -1.57
CA ARG A 134 -6.20 -4.67 -0.73
C ARG A 134 -6.62 -3.21 -0.90
N TYR A 135 -6.84 -2.76 -2.13
CA TYR A 135 -7.22 -1.36 -2.39
C TYR A 135 -8.62 -1.08 -1.85
N LYS A 136 -9.55 -2.04 -2.00
CA LYS A 136 -10.87 -1.94 -1.37
C LYS A 136 -10.76 -1.79 0.15
N PHE A 137 -9.92 -2.61 0.79
CA PHE A 137 -9.69 -2.54 2.24
C PHE A 137 -9.11 -1.18 2.67
N GLU A 138 -8.05 -0.72 2.02
CA GLU A 138 -7.38 0.52 2.37
C GLU A 138 -8.25 1.77 2.10
N ILE A 139 -9.03 1.77 1.01
CA ILE A 139 -10.04 2.81 0.74
C ILE A 139 -11.10 2.83 1.85
N LEU A 140 -11.64 1.67 2.23
CA LEU A 140 -12.62 1.58 3.33
C LEU A 140 -12.04 2.15 4.63
N VAL A 141 -10.82 1.74 4.98
CA VAL A 141 -10.12 2.24 6.18
C VAL A 141 -10.01 3.76 6.14
N MET A 142 -9.56 4.34 5.03
CA MET A 142 -9.42 5.80 4.90
C MET A 142 -10.77 6.52 5.05
N LEU A 143 -11.81 6.04 4.36
CA LEU A 143 -13.16 6.62 4.45
C LEU A 143 -13.77 6.47 5.84
N TRP A 144 -13.48 5.38 6.55
CA TRP A 144 -13.93 5.19 7.92
C TRP A 144 -13.21 6.10 8.90
N MET A 145 -11.92 6.37 8.70
CA MET A 145 -11.18 7.33 9.54
C MET A 145 -11.75 8.76 9.47
N GLU A 146 -12.35 9.14 8.34
CA GLU A 146 -13.03 10.43 8.18
C GLU A 146 -14.33 10.55 9.01
N GLU A 147 -14.91 9.44 9.44
CA GLU A 147 -16.12 9.42 10.29
C GLU A 147 -15.81 9.72 11.77
N GLY A 148 -14.53 9.95 12.11
CA GLY A 148 -14.04 10.33 13.43
C GLY A 148 -13.22 9.25 14.12
N GLU A 149 -12.82 9.50 15.38
CA GLU A 149 -11.88 8.67 16.15
C GLU A 149 -12.29 7.20 16.34
N ARG A 150 -13.56 6.85 16.11
CA ARG A 150 -14.07 5.48 16.23
C ARG A 150 -14.63 4.95 14.92
N GLY A 151 -14.40 5.64 13.82
CA GLY A 151 -15.00 5.31 12.54
C GLY A 151 -14.56 3.95 12.03
N PHE A 152 -13.27 3.59 12.16
CA PHE A 152 -12.79 2.25 11.82
C PHE A 152 -13.46 1.20 12.71
N SER A 153 -13.36 1.34 14.03
CA SER A 153 -13.94 0.36 14.98
C SER A 153 -15.43 0.14 14.79
N ASN A 154 -16.20 1.22 14.63
CA ASN A 154 -17.64 1.17 14.47
C ASN A 154 -18.02 0.42 13.19
N ASN A 155 -17.36 0.73 12.07
CA ASN A 155 -17.66 0.08 10.80
C ASN A 155 -17.15 -1.36 10.75
N PHE A 156 -15.96 -1.64 11.31
CA PHE A 156 -15.40 -2.97 11.37
C PHE A 156 -16.34 -3.95 12.10
N THR A 157 -16.91 -3.54 13.24
CA THR A 157 -17.93 -4.31 13.95
C THR A 157 -19.29 -4.30 13.24
N ARG A 158 -19.74 -3.15 12.70
CA ARG A 158 -21.01 -3.03 11.96
C ARG A 158 -21.12 -4.04 10.83
N PHE A 159 -20.04 -4.21 10.07
CA PHE A 159 -19.98 -5.12 8.94
C PHE A 159 -19.63 -6.57 9.31
N GLY A 160 -19.47 -6.86 10.61
CA GLY A 160 -19.21 -8.20 11.14
C GLY A 160 -17.81 -8.73 10.82
N LEU A 161 -16.83 -7.85 10.56
CA LEU A 161 -15.44 -8.25 10.28
C LEU A 161 -14.72 -8.79 11.52
N ASP A 162 -15.28 -8.53 12.71
CA ASP A 162 -14.82 -9.05 14.00
C ASP A 162 -15.50 -10.38 14.40
N LYS A 163 -16.32 -10.99 13.53
CA LYS A 163 -17.04 -12.23 13.84
C LYS A 163 -16.24 -13.46 13.41
N PRO A 164 -16.21 -14.52 14.24
CA PRO A 164 -15.53 -15.76 13.87
C PRO A 164 -16.29 -16.47 12.75
N LYS A 165 -15.53 -17.04 11.82
CA LYS A 165 -16.00 -18.02 10.84
C LYS A 165 -15.91 -19.40 11.47
N LYS A 166 -17.02 -20.15 11.47
CA LYS A 166 -17.04 -21.54 11.95
C LYS A 166 -16.42 -22.43 10.89
N THR A 167 -15.43 -23.22 11.27
CA THR A 167 -14.73 -24.16 10.40
C THR A 167 -14.61 -25.52 11.08
N ARG A 168 -14.16 -26.55 10.35
CA ARG A 168 -13.78 -27.84 10.98
C ARG A 168 -12.66 -27.74 12.01
N TYR A 169 -11.86 -26.66 11.99
CA TYR A 169 -10.78 -26.40 12.95
C TYR A 169 -11.24 -25.58 14.16
N GLY A 170 -12.51 -25.22 14.22
CA GLY A 170 -13.07 -24.32 15.22
C GLY A 170 -13.27 -22.91 14.67
N ASP A 171 -13.26 -21.95 15.58
CA ASP A 171 -13.52 -20.54 15.27
C ASP A 171 -12.26 -19.89 14.70
N VAL A 172 -12.37 -19.35 13.49
CA VAL A 172 -11.27 -18.66 12.80
C VAL A 172 -11.66 -17.19 12.60
N TYR A 173 -10.76 -16.28 12.98
CA TYR A 173 -10.91 -14.85 12.76
C TYR A 173 -10.04 -14.42 11.59
N ASP A 174 -10.69 -14.11 10.48
CA ASP A 174 -10.03 -13.76 9.22
C ASP A 174 -10.92 -12.81 8.45
N VAL A 175 -10.35 -11.78 7.85
CA VAL A 175 -11.02 -10.83 6.96
C VAL A 175 -10.57 -11.15 5.54
N THR A 176 -11.46 -11.79 4.77
CA THR A 176 -11.12 -12.31 3.45
C THR A 176 -11.29 -11.28 2.34
N LYS A 177 -10.80 -11.63 1.16
CA LYS A 177 -10.97 -10.83 -0.06
C LYS A 177 -12.46 -10.66 -0.38
N GLU A 178 -13.26 -11.70 -0.17
CA GLU A 178 -14.70 -11.74 -0.38
C GLU A 178 -15.44 -10.88 0.65
N ASP A 179 -15.04 -10.94 1.92
CA ASP A 179 -15.60 -10.07 2.97
C ASP A 179 -15.43 -8.60 2.60
N ILE A 180 -14.20 -8.20 2.24
CA ILE A 180 -13.90 -6.82 1.86
C ILE A 180 -14.58 -6.41 0.56
N ALA A 181 -14.68 -7.32 -0.42
CA ALA A 181 -15.41 -7.03 -1.65
C ALA A 181 -16.88 -6.70 -1.36
N ARG A 182 -17.56 -7.50 -0.52
CA ARG A 182 -18.93 -7.26 -0.08
C ARG A 182 -19.06 -5.94 0.66
N VAL A 183 -18.22 -5.71 1.68
CA VAL A 183 -18.28 -4.50 2.51
C VAL A 183 -18.04 -3.25 1.67
N TYR A 184 -17.07 -3.30 0.74
CA TYR A 184 -16.80 -2.19 -0.16
C TYR A 184 -18.00 -1.86 -1.03
N GLU A 185 -18.62 -2.86 -1.66
CA GLU A 185 -19.80 -2.63 -2.50
C GLU A 185 -20.97 -2.05 -1.70
N GLU A 186 -21.25 -2.61 -0.53
CA GLU A 186 -22.32 -2.17 0.38
C GLU A 186 -22.09 -0.71 0.82
N TYR A 187 -20.91 -0.42 1.38
CA TYR A 187 -20.59 0.89 1.94
C TYR A 187 -20.47 2.00 0.89
N ILE A 188 -19.84 1.75 -0.26
CA ILE A 188 -19.72 2.76 -1.32
C ILE A 188 -21.08 3.07 -1.95
N LYS A 189 -21.96 2.06 -2.07
CA LYS A 189 -23.34 2.27 -2.53
C LYS A 189 -24.13 3.14 -1.55
N GLU A 190 -23.98 2.92 -0.25
CA GLU A 190 -24.61 3.75 0.79
C GLU A 190 -24.11 5.20 0.76
N ARG A 191 -22.80 5.41 0.56
CA ARG A 191 -22.19 6.76 0.46
C ARG A 191 -22.53 7.49 -0.84
N GLY A 192 -22.78 6.77 -1.93
CA GLY A 192 -23.03 7.34 -3.25
C GLY A 192 -21.78 7.59 -4.10
N GLY A 193 -20.64 7.00 -3.73
CA GLY A 193 -19.39 7.07 -4.49
C GLY A 193 -18.18 7.49 -3.64
N ILE A 194 -17.09 7.78 -4.35
CA ILE A 194 -15.83 8.30 -3.81
C ILE A 194 -15.51 9.59 -4.56
N ASP A 195 -15.26 10.67 -3.85
CA ASP A 195 -14.94 11.96 -4.44
C ASP A 195 -13.48 12.02 -4.95
N TYR A 196 -13.15 13.09 -5.68
CA TYR A 196 -11.81 13.22 -6.24
C TYR A 196 -10.72 13.42 -5.17
N ALA A 197 -11.03 14.09 -4.06
CA ALA A 197 -10.07 14.34 -3.00
C ALA A 197 -9.70 13.03 -2.29
N GLU A 198 -10.70 12.23 -1.93
CA GLU A 198 -10.55 10.89 -1.36
C GLU A 198 -9.75 9.97 -2.30
N LYS A 199 -10.02 10.01 -3.62
CA LYS A 199 -9.25 9.25 -4.63
C LYS A 199 -7.79 9.68 -4.68
N ILE A 200 -7.51 10.98 -4.62
CA ILE A 200 -6.14 11.52 -4.60
C ILE A 200 -5.42 11.14 -3.31
N ASP A 201 -6.11 11.20 -2.18
CA ASP A 201 -5.55 10.84 -0.88
C ASP A 201 -5.16 9.36 -0.85
N PHE A 202 -6.01 8.48 -1.41
CA PHE A 202 -5.68 7.06 -1.58
C PHE A 202 -4.46 6.84 -2.49
N LEU A 203 -4.43 7.49 -3.66
CA LEU A 203 -3.28 7.39 -4.57
C LEU A 203 -1.98 7.89 -3.90
N THR A 204 -2.07 8.98 -3.14
CA THR A 204 -0.97 9.54 -2.35
C THR A 204 -0.50 8.54 -1.29
N GLN A 205 -1.44 7.91 -0.57
CA GLN A 205 -1.15 6.88 0.42
C GLN A 205 -0.39 5.69 -0.20
N LEU A 206 -0.84 5.17 -1.34
CA LEU A 206 -0.19 4.07 -2.05
C LEU A 206 1.25 4.40 -2.48
N VAL A 207 1.47 5.62 -3.01
CA VAL A 207 2.81 6.05 -3.41
C VAL A 207 3.71 6.26 -2.20
N TYR A 208 3.16 6.87 -1.14
CA TYR A 208 3.86 7.15 0.11
C TYR A 208 4.34 5.87 0.80
N GLU A 209 3.45 4.90 1.03
CA GLU A 209 3.72 3.73 1.87
C GLU A 209 4.77 2.79 1.26
N LYS A 210 4.81 2.70 -0.08
CA LYS A 210 5.76 1.86 -0.81
C LYS A 210 7.19 2.37 -0.71
N ARG A 211 7.34 3.69 -0.56
CA ARG A 211 8.66 4.34 -0.56
C ARG A 211 9.13 4.79 0.81
N PHE A 212 8.26 5.44 1.55
CA PHE A 212 8.56 6.16 2.79
C PHE A 212 7.94 5.46 3.99
N GLY A 213 6.67 5.06 3.87
CA GLY A 213 5.93 4.40 4.94
C GLY A 213 6.19 2.91 5.09
N LEU A 214 5.25 2.22 5.72
CA LEU A 214 5.32 0.83 6.15
C LEU A 214 4.54 -0.14 5.25
N GLY A 215 4.36 0.20 3.97
CA GLY A 215 3.68 -0.65 2.99
C GLY A 215 2.23 -0.96 3.40
N PRO A 216 1.72 -2.19 3.25
CA PRO A 216 0.30 -2.54 3.51
C PRO A 216 -0.15 -2.35 4.96
N VAL A 217 0.78 -2.19 5.91
CA VAL A 217 0.45 -1.97 7.33
C VAL A 217 0.53 -0.50 7.74
N ASP A 218 0.84 0.41 6.80
CA ASP A 218 1.03 1.83 7.09
C ASP A 218 -0.25 2.50 7.59
N LEU A 219 -1.41 2.14 7.04
CA LEU A 219 -2.72 2.58 7.52
C LEU A 219 -3.13 1.90 8.83
N LEU A 220 -2.68 0.67 9.10
CA LEU A 220 -2.99 -0.03 10.35
C LEU A 220 -2.41 0.68 11.58
N HIS A 221 -1.36 1.48 11.38
CA HIS A 221 -0.81 2.33 12.43
C HIS A 221 -1.76 3.45 12.85
N GLU A 222 -2.63 3.94 11.96
CA GLU A 222 -3.49 5.10 12.21
C GLU A 222 -4.87 4.75 12.80
N ILE A 223 -5.33 3.50 12.61
CA ILE A 223 -6.65 3.04 13.06
C ILE A 223 -6.66 2.47 14.48
N GLU A 224 -7.84 2.34 15.08
CA GLU A 224 -8.01 1.85 16.45
C GLU A 224 -7.88 0.32 16.57
N VAL A 225 -6.68 -0.20 16.38
CA VAL A 225 -6.30 -1.59 16.73
C VAL A 225 -5.33 -1.60 17.91
N ASP A 226 -5.31 -2.69 18.67
CA ASP A 226 -4.38 -2.88 19.79
C ASP A 226 -2.96 -3.16 19.30
N GLU A 227 -2.86 -3.92 18.21
CA GLU A 227 -1.60 -4.39 17.64
C GLU A 227 -1.76 -4.66 16.14
N TYR A 228 -0.69 -4.51 15.38
CA TYR A 228 -0.58 -5.04 14.02
C TYR A 228 0.74 -5.77 13.84
N GLN A 229 0.72 -6.82 13.03
CA GLN A 229 1.83 -7.73 12.84
C GLN A 229 2.03 -8.06 11.36
N GLY A 230 3.27 -8.40 11.01
CA GLY A 230 3.62 -8.88 9.68
C GLY A 230 4.62 -10.02 9.74
N GLY A 231 4.44 -11.05 8.92
CA GLY A 231 5.39 -12.17 8.81
C GLY A 231 5.43 -13.12 10.00
N THR A 232 4.47 -13.04 10.93
CA THR A 232 4.39 -13.87 12.14
C THR A 232 3.88 -15.29 11.92
N SER A 233 3.41 -15.59 10.70
CA SER A 233 2.99 -16.92 10.27
C SER A 233 3.40 -17.17 8.81
N GLY A 234 3.14 -18.37 8.29
CA GLY A 234 3.45 -18.74 6.91
C GLY A 234 4.91 -19.13 6.69
N ILE A 235 5.21 -19.54 5.47
CA ILE A 235 6.50 -20.09 5.06
C ILE A 235 7.36 -18.99 4.42
N PRO A 236 8.64 -18.82 4.79
CA PRO A 236 9.51 -17.84 4.15
C PRO A 236 9.74 -18.17 2.68
N SER A 237 9.59 -17.18 1.79
CA SER A 237 9.85 -17.38 0.37
C SER A 237 11.31 -17.74 0.11
N GLY A 238 11.58 -18.67 -0.80
CA GLY A 238 12.94 -19.04 -1.22
C GLY A 238 13.61 -20.15 -0.41
N ARG A 239 13.01 -20.59 0.71
CA ARG A 239 13.40 -21.85 1.40
C ARG A 239 12.60 -23.04 0.88
N TYR A 240 11.32 -22.82 0.58
CA TYR A 240 10.39 -23.82 0.06
C TYR A 240 9.44 -23.12 -0.91
N ASP A 241 9.26 -23.68 -2.10
CA ASP A 241 8.31 -23.15 -3.07
C ASP A 241 6.95 -23.81 -2.83
N ILE A 242 6.07 -23.07 -2.16
CA ILE A 242 4.73 -23.56 -1.82
C ILE A 242 3.84 -23.70 -3.06
N THR A 243 4.19 -23.04 -4.18
CA THR A 243 3.42 -23.11 -5.44
C THR A 243 3.52 -24.48 -6.11
N LEU A 244 4.55 -25.26 -5.76
CA LEU A 244 4.70 -26.65 -6.16
C LEU A 244 3.81 -27.60 -5.33
N HIS A 245 3.20 -27.10 -4.26
CA HIS A 245 2.32 -27.84 -3.37
C HIS A 245 0.85 -27.56 -3.70
N ASN A 246 0.46 -27.80 -4.95
CA ASN A 246 -0.95 -27.91 -5.32
C ASN A 246 -1.45 -29.31 -4.95
N GLN A 247 -1.56 -29.59 -3.65
CA GLN A 247 -2.29 -30.75 -3.19
C GLN A 247 -3.74 -30.34 -3.00
N THR A 248 -4.56 -30.60 -4.01
CA THR A 248 -6.00 -30.73 -3.80
C THR A 248 -6.19 -31.89 -2.84
N GLY A 249 -6.34 -31.58 -1.54
CA GLY A 249 -6.68 -32.61 -0.56
C GLY A 249 -8.01 -33.26 -0.92
N ASP A 250 -8.15 -34.56 -0.65
CA ASP A 250 -9.46 -35.21 -0.67
C ASP A 250 -10.28 -34.64 0.50
N TYR A 251 -11.08 -33.61 0.21
CA TYR A 251 -11.96 -32.99 1.19
C TYR A 251 -13.30 -33.73 1.25
N PRO A 252 -13.85 -33.97 2.45
CA PRO A 252 -15.22 -34.45 2.60
C PRO A 252 -16.23 -33.56 1.88
N GLU A 253 -17.33 -34.16 1.44
CA GLU A 253 -18.45 -33.42 0.86
C GLU A 253 -19.01 -32.40 1.89
N GLY A 254 -19.28 -31.17 1.44
CA GLY A 254 -19.79 -30.10 2.29
C GLY A 254 -18.74 -29.14 2.88
N VAL A 255 -17.44 -29.38 2.66
CA VAL A 255 -16.39 -28.41 3.03
C VAL A 255 -16.43 -27.20 2.10
N SER A 256 -16.57 -26.01 2.66
CA SER A 256 -16.57 -24.74 1.91
C SER A 256 -15.21 -24.45 1.27
N ASP A 257 -15.19 -23.68 0.17
CA ASP A 257 -13.93 -23.31 -0.48
C ASP A 257 -13.03 -22.46 0.43
N TYR A 258 -13.63 -21.65 1.31
CA TYR A 258 -12.91 -20.94 2.36
C TYR A 258 -12.16 -21.92 3.27
N GLU A 259 -12.82 -22.97 3.77
CA GLU A 259 -12.18 -23.97 4.62
C GLU A 259 -11.08 -24.75 3.91
N LYS A 260 -11.21 -25.01 2.61
CA LYS A 260 -10.14 -25.61 1.81
C LYS A 260 -8.92 -24.68 1.73
N SER A 261 -9.15 -23.38 1.58
CA SER A 261 -8.08 -22.38 1.51
C SER A 261 -7.29 -22.20 2.81
N LEU A 262 -7.78 -22.71 3.94
CA LEU A 262 -7.05 -22.70 5.22
C LEU A 262 -5.92 -23.74 5.25
N ASP A 263 -6.03 -24.79 4.46
CA ASP A 263 -5.02 -25.85 4.36
C ASP A 263 -3.94 -25.51 3.33
N GLU A 264 -4.19 -24.50 2.48
CA GLU A 264 -3.22 -24.05 1.51
C GLU A 264 -2.03 -23.39 2.21
N PRO A 265 -0.80 -23.83 1.95
CA PRO A 265 0.38 -23.17 2.49
C PRO A 265 0.44 -21.73 2.00
N ARG A 266 0.78 -20.80 2.89
CA ARG A 266 0.91 -19.36 2.61
C ARG A 266 2.32 -18.90 2.84
N TYR A 267 2.75 -17.90 2.08
CA TYR A 267 4.04 -17.28 2.32
C TYR A 267 3.96 -16.33 3.52
N SER A 268 5.08 -16.14 4.21
CA SER A 268 5.14 -15.20 5.34
C SER A 268 4.86 -13.75 4.95
N PHE A 269 5.13 -13.36 3.70
CA PHE A 269 4.78 -12.02 3.20
C PHE A 269 3.27 -11.84 2.96
N GLU A 270 2.47 -12.91 3.09
CA GLU A 270 1.01 -12.86 3.07
C GLU A 270 0.41 -12.76 4.47
N ALA A 271 1.22 -12.95 5.52
CA ALA A 271 0.78 -12.86 6.90
C ALA A 271 0.70 -11.40 7.35
N VAL A 272 -0.50 -10.83 7.35
CA VAL A 272 -0.85 -9.55 7.97
C VAL A 272 -1.92 -9.80 9.02
N TRP A 273 -1.65 -9.39 10.26
CA TRP A 273 -2.55 -9.62 11.39
C TRP A 273 -2.80 -8.34 12.17
N ILE A 274 -3.97 -8.25 12.78
CA ILE A 274 -4.30 -7.22 13.77
C ILE A 274 -4.82 -7.87 15.05
N VAL A 275 -4.61 -7.19 16.17
CA VAL A 275 -5.36 -7.45 17.40
C VAL A 275 -6.41 -6.36 17.54
N PHE A 276 -7.68 -6.72 17.46
CA PHE A 276 -8.80 -5.79 17.56
C PHE A 276 -9.66 -6.15 18.78
N HIS A 277 -9.66 -5.30 19.80
CA HIS A 277 -10.33 -5.53 21.08
C HIS A 277 -9.95 -6.90 21.69
N GLY A 278 -8.67 -7.25 21.63
CA GLY A 278 -8.13 -8.53 22.12
C GLY A 278 -8.37 -9.74 21.21
N LEU A 279 -9.07 -9.59 20.07
CA LEU A 279 -9.24 -10.65 19.08
C LEU A 279 -8.08 -10.60 18.07
N ASN A 280 -7.36 -11.72 17.89
CA ASN A 280 -6.32 -11.82 16.87
C ASN A 280 -6.96 -12.19 15.52
N ILE A 281 -6.95 -11.27 14.56
CA ILE A 281 -7.65 -11.38 13.28
C ILE A 281 -6.62 -11.36 12.15
N HIS A 282 -6.69 -12.37 11.28
CA HIS A 282 -5.92 -12.39 10.05
C HIS A 282 -6.55 -11.46 9.01
N LEU A 283 -5.75 -10.73 8.24
CA LEU A 283 -6.23 -9.90 7.14
C LEU A 283 -5.82 -10.52 5.80
N SER A 284 -6.44 -11.64 5.42
CA SER A 284 -6.15 -12.29 4.12
C SER A 284 -6.54 -11.46 2.88
N CYS A 285 -7.26 -10.36 3.07
CA CYS A 285 -7.54 -9.34 2.06
C CYS A 285 -6.31 -8.50 1.65
N THR A 286 -5.23 -8.48 2.44
CA THR A 286 -4.02 -7.66 2.19
C THR A 286 -2.73 -8.45 2.41
N THR A 287 -1.66 -8.08 1.70
CA THR A 287 -0.35 -8.75 1.80
C THR A 287 0.78 -7.75 1.51
N PHE A 288 2.02 -8.11 1.86
CA PHE A 288 3.23 -7.38 1.44
C PHE A 288 3.58 -7.60 -0.03
N GLU A 289 2.89 -8.50 -0.74
CA GLU A 289 3.10 -8.93 -2.14
C GLU A 289 4.45 -9.64 -2.40
N THR A 290 5.51 -9.25 -1.70
CA THR A 290 6.85 -9.81 -1.86
C THR A 290 7.58 -9.91 -0.52
N GLN A 291 8.50 -10.88 -0.43
CA GLN A 291 9.42 -10.99 0.72
C GLN A 291 10.32 -9.76 0.88
N LYS A 292 10.71 -9.11 -0.23
CA LYS A 292 11.53 -7.89 -0.19
C LYS A 292 10.80 -6.76 0.53
N GLU A 293 9.50 -6.64 0.32
CA GLU A 293 8.68 -5.62 0.97
C GLU A 293 8.51 -5.91 2.47
N LEU A 294 8.18 -7.16 2.85
CA LEU A 294 8.15 -7.57 4.26
C LEU A 294 9.48 -7.26 4.96
N GLN A 295 10.61 -7.56 4.32
CA GLN A 295 11.95 -7.24 4.84
C GLN A 295 12.18 -5.73 4.97
N ARG A 296 11.74 -4.92 4.00
CA ARG A 296 11.87 -3.46 4.03
C ARG A 296 11.10 -2.90 5.21
N VAL A 297 9.83 -3.30 5.37
CA VAL A 297 8.96 -2.84 6.45
C VAL A 297 9.52 -3.26 7.80
N THR A 298 9.91 -4.53 7.96
CA THR A 298 10.54 -5.04 9.19
C THR A 298 11.82 -4.26 9.55
N ARG A 299 12.61 -3.86 8.55
CA ARG A 299 13.83 -3.06 8.78
C ARG A 299 13.57 -1.58 9.06
N ASN A 300 12.38 -1.08 8.80
CA ASN A 300 12.02 0.33 8.94
C ASN A 300 11.25 0.62 10.22
N ILE A 301 10.31 -0.25 10.60
CA ILE A 301 9.32 0.01 11.66
C ILE A 301 9.90 0.27 13.06
N TYR A 302 11.09 -0.25 13.37
CA TYR A 302 11.70 -0.12 14.70
C TYR A 302 12.78 0.96 14.81
N ARG A 303 13.03 1.73 13.74
CA ARG A 303 14.24 2.56 13.61
C ARG A 303 14.32 3.72 14.61
N TYR A 304 13.18 4.17 15.12
CA TYR A 304 13.15 5.23 16.13
C TYR A 304 14.00 4.86 17.35
N ASN A 305 15.13 5.56 17.50
CA ASN A 305 16.08 5.35 18.60
C ASN A 305 16.47 3.88 18.81
N ALA A 306 16.58 3.11 17.72
CA ALA A 306 16.92 1.69 17.79
C ALA A 306 18.31 1.48 18.42
N PRO A 307 18.47 0.53 19.36
CA PRO A 307 19.75 0.31 20.03
C PRO A 307 20.82 -0.27 19.09
N THR A 308 20.39 -1.11 18.14
CA THR A 308 21.23 -1.80 17.16
C THR A 308 20.48 -1.96 15.84
N ILE A 309 21.18 -2.43 14.80
CA ILE A 309 20.59 -2.76 13.51
C ILE A 309 20.25 -4.26 13.49
N LEU A 310 19.07 -4.61 12.98
CA LEU A 310 18.61 -5.98 12.81
C LEU A 310 19.52 -6.73 11.82
N THR A 311 20.26 -7.71 12.33
CA THR A 311 21.19 -8.55 11.57
C THR A 311 21.07 -9.99 12.04
N GLN A 312 21.70 -10.94 11.35
CA GLN A 312 21.75 -12.33 11.82
C GLN A 312 22.47 -12.50 13.17
N LYS A 313 23.38 -11.58 13.53
CA LYS A 313 24.07 -11.59 14.84
C LYS A 313 23.17 -11.09 15.96
N ASP A 314 22.33 -10.10 15.66
CA ASP A 314 21.31 -9.54 16.54
C ASP A 314 19.92 -9.76 15.91
N PRO A 315 19.43 -11.02 15.84
CA PRO A 315 18.28 -11.40 15.01
C PRO A 315 16.93 -11.03 15.61
N LYS A 316 16.93 -10.35 16.77
CA LYS A 316 15.74 -9.84 17.45
C LYS A 316 16.04 -8.48 18.08
N ILE A 317 15.16 -7.52 17.87
CA ILE A 317 15.24 -6.19 18.49
C ILE A 317 13.88 -5.81 19.06
N ILE A 318 13.91 -5.19 20.25
CA ILE A 318 12.74 -4.53 20.85
C ILE A 318 13.06 -3.04 20.90
N ALA A 319 12.14 -2.23 20.37
CA ALA A 319 12.24 -0.78 20.32
C ALA A 319 10.89 -0.15 20.67
N THR A 320 10.88 1.18 20.77
CA THR A 320 9.68 1.99 20.95
C THR A 320 9.65 3.02 19.84
N MET A 321 8.48 3.31 19.27
CA MET A 321 8.27 4.35 18.27
C MET A 321 8.05 5.72 18.93
N LYS A 322 8.03 6.80 18.15
CA LYS A 322 7.89 8.18 18.67
C LYS A 322 6.55 8.41 19.40
N ASP A 323 5.50 7.74 18.94
CA ASP A 323 4.16 7.75 19.54
C ASP A 323 4.04 6.90 20.82
N GLY A 324 5.12 6.20 21.21
CA GLY A 324 5.15 5.30 22.36
C GLY A 324 4.81 3.85 22.05
N SER A 325 4.43 3.53 20.81
CA SER A 325 4.12 2.16 20.37
C SER A 325 5.35 1.26 20.53
N ARG A 326 5.15 0.03 21.01
CA ARG A 326 6.24 -0.93 21.25
C ARG A 326 6.37 -1.87 20.08
N VAL A 327 7.58 -1.96 19.53
CA VAL A 327 7.87 -2.74 18.33
C VAL A 327 8.86 -3.84 18.67
N ALA A 328 8.52 -5.07 18.34
CA ALA A 328 9.44 -6.19 18.31
C ALA A 328 9.66 -6.61 16.86
N VAL A 329 10.91 -6.69 16.42
CA VAL A 329 11.29 -7.18 15.10
C VAL A 329 12.19 -8.39 15.22
N MET A 330 12.08 -9.29 14.25
CA MET A 330 12.87 -10.52 14.19
C MET A 330 13.20 -10.91 12.75
N CYS A 331 14.29 -11.66 12.60
CA CYS A 331 14.72 -12.18 11.31
C CYS A 331 15.28 -13.61 11.44
N PRO A 332 15.64 -14.27 10.31
CA PRO A 332 16.27 -15.58 10.32
C PRO A 332 17.43 -15.69 11.33
N ASP A 333 17.53 -16.86 11.96
CA ASP A 333 18.37 -17.22 13.12
C ASP A 333 17.71 -16.97 14.49
N PHE A 334 16.60 -16.23 14.54
CA PHE A 334 15.66 -16.22 15.68
C PHE A 334 14.26 -16.73 15.29
N SER A 335 13.77 -16.34 14.12
CA SER A 335 12.48 -16.75 13.55
C SER A 335 12.67 -17.41 12.18
N ASP A 336 11.66 -18.10 11.66
CA ASP A 336 11.76 -18.71 10.33
C ASP A 336 11.79 -17.67 9.21
N SER A 337 11.06 -16.56 9.37
CA SER A 337 11.02 -15.43 8.42
C SER A 337 11.42 -14.10 9.09
N PHE A 338 11.43 -13.03 8.31
CA PHE A 338 11.34 -11.67 8.85
C PHE A 338 9.94 -11.46 9.40
N ALA A 339 9.85 -10.96 10.62
CA ALA A 339 8.56 -10.67 11.24
C ALA A 339 8.65 -9.44 12.15
N PHE A 340 7.51 -8.83 12.40
CA PHE A 340 7.37 -7.77 13.39
C PHE A 340 6.01 -7.82 14.07
N LEU A 341 5.97 -7.28 15.29
CA LEU A 341 4.76 -7.02 16.05
C LEU A 341 4.87 -5.58 16.56
N CYS A 342 3.85 -4.76 16.29
CA CYS A 342 3.77 -3.39 16.77
C CYS A 342 2.52 -3.23 17.64
N ARG A 343 2.74 -3.17 18.96
CA ARG A 343 1.67 -2.94 19.93
C ARG A 343 1.52 -1.45 20.14
N LYS A 344 0.33 -0.93 19.84
CA LYS A 344 0.05 0.49 19.92
C LYS A 344 -0.01 0.97 21.37
N PHE A 345 0.49 2.18 21.61
CA PHE A 345 0.31 2.86 22.89
C PHE A 345 -1.10 3.43 22.97
N ASP A 346 -1.76 3.25 24.12
CA ASP A 346 -3.09 3.80 24.40
C ASP A 346 -4.20 3.42 23.39
N SER A 347 -4.27 2.14 23.01
CA SER A 347 -5.34 1.63 22.11
C SER A 347 -6.74 1.64 22.74
N THR A 348 -6.87 1.99 24.02
CA THR A 348 -8.13 2.03 24.76
C THR A 348 -8.39 3.46 25.26
N PRO A 349 -9.62 3.99 25.17
CA PRO A 349 -9.93 5.31 25.70
C PRO A 349 -9.56 5.42 27.18
N SER A 350 -9.03 6.57 27.61
CA SER A 350 -8.73 6.82 29.02
C SER A 350 -9.99 6.64 29.88
N ILE A 351 -9.98 5.61 30.73
CA ILE A 351 -11.07 5.31 31.65
C ILE A 351 -10.75 5.96 33.00
N LEU A 352 -11.67 6.79 33.51
CA LEU A 352 -11.57 7.33 34.86
C LEU A 352 -11.44 6.18 35.87
N PRO A 353 -10.55 6.25 36.88
CA PRO A 353 -10.34 5.18 37.84
C PRO A 353 -11.62 4.64 38.50
N GLU A 354 -12.62 5.50 38.70
CA GLU A 354 -13.94 5.15 39.25
C GLU A 354 -14.69 4.13 38.39
N LYS A 355 -14.60 4.22 37.06
CA LYS A 355 -15.25 3.30 36.12
C LYS A 355 -14.60 1.91 36.11
N LEU A 356 -13.35 1.79 36.57
CA LEU A 356 -12.69 0.49 36.76
C LEU A 356 -13.28 -0.29 37.94
N LEU A 357 -13.91 0.41 38.89
CA LEU A 357 -14.53 -0.20 40.08
C LEU A 357 -15.95 -0.73 39.80
N THR A 358 -16.63 -0.20 38.79
CA THR A 358 -18.04 -0.52 38.48
C THR A 358 -18.23 -1.71 37.55
N LEU A 359 -17.20 -2.12 36.78
CA LEU A 359 -17.28 -3.25 35.84
C LEU A 359 -17.54 -4.63 36.51
N ARG A 360 -17.54 -4.70 37.85
CA ARG A 360 -17.78 -5.95 38.60
C ARG A 360 -19.25 -6.21 38.96
N LYS A 361 -20.19 -5.36 38.54
CA LYS A 361 -21.60 -5.41 39.01
C LYS A 361 -22.67 -5.74 37.97
N GLU A 362 -22.30 -5.95 36.70
CA GLU A 362 -23.28 -6.28 35.63
C GLU A 362 -23.20 -7.73 35.15
N GLU A 363 -22.80 -8.65 36.03
CA GLU A 363 -23.11 -10.08 35.89
C GLU A 363 -24.09 -10.46 37.01
N GLY A 364 -25.39 -10.30 36.72
CA GLY A 364 -26.50 -10.66 37.59
C GLY A 364 -27.66 -11.20 36.78
#